data_AF-A0A800BJW6-F1
#
_entry.id   AF-A0A800BJW6-F1
#
_cell.length_a   1.000
_cell.length_b   1.000
_cell.length_c   1.000
_cell.angle_alpha   90.00
_cell.angle_beta   90.00
_cell.angle_gamma   90.00
#
_symmetry.space_group_name_H-M   'P 1'
#
loop_
_entity.id
_entity.type
_entity.pdbx_description
1 polymer ?
#
loop_
_entity_poly.entity_id
_entity_poly.type
_entity_poly.pdbx_seq_one_letter_code
_entity_poly.pdbx_strand_id
1 'polypeptide(L)'
;NINAVRTLAGQDAVTATTAAEGWTMLKRERGIELWLEGRRLGDMRRWAEASAAGSYHEYETTNWEGSAYTPAYLSFPIGQSEIDTNPNVTTSDGRPY
;
A
#
# COMPACT_ATOMS: atom_id res chain seq x y z
N ASN A 1 18.87 0.46 -2.02
CA ASN A 1 19.15 0.60 -0.57
C ASN A 1 18.37 1.81 -0.07
N ILE A 2 17.62 1.71 1.02
CA ILE A 2 16.79 2.81 1.57
C ILE A 2 17.63 4.05 1.91
N ASN A 3 18.77 3.88 2.57
CA ASN A 3 19.59 5.01 3.00
C ASN A 3 20.20 5.77 1.80
N ALA A 4 20.45 5.10 0.67
CA ALA A 4 20.89 5.79 -0.54
C ALA A 4 19.82 6.75 -1.08
N VAL A 5 18.54 6.36 -1.04
CA VAL A 5 17.41 7.21 -1.46
C VAL A 5 17.21 8.35 -0.47
N ARG A 6 17.25 8.06 0.84
CA ARG A 6 17.14 9.09 1.89
C ARG A 6 18.26 10.12 1.79
N THR A 7 19.50 9.70 1.58
CA THR A 7 20.63 10.62 1.40
C THR A 7 20.46 11.49 0.15
N LEU A 8 19.97 10.94 -0.97
CA LEU A 8 19.66 11.73 -2.17
C LEU A 8 18.60 12.81 -1.89
N ALA A 9 17.61 12.50 -1.06
CA ALA A 9 16.57 13.42 -0.62
C ALA A 9 16.97 14.34 0.55
N GLY A 10 18.24 14.33 0.98
CA GLY A 10 18.75 15.15 2.08
C GLY A 10 18.21 14.75 3.47
N GLN A 11 17.76 13.50 3.62
CA GLN A 11 17.26 12.94 4.88
C GLN A 11 18.35 12.11 5.59
N ASP A 12 18.32 12.12 6.91
CA ASP A 12 19.22 11.31 7.74
C ASP A 12 19.04 9.81 7.48
N ALA A 13 20.12 9.04 7.58
CA ALA A 13 20.06 7.59 7.46
C ALA A 13 19.23 6.98 8.61
N VAL A 14 18.50 5.92 8.32
CA VAL A 14 17.76 5.14 9.32
C VAL A 14 18.44 3.79 9.54
N THR A 15 18.23 3.24 10.74
CA THR A 15 18.72 1.92 11.13
C THR A 15 17.56 1.06 11.60
N ALA A 16 17.54 -0.20 11.17
CA ALA A 16 16.60 -1.20 11.65
C ALA A 16 17.38 -2.29 12.39
N THR A 17 16.89 -2.68 13.56
CA THR A 17 17.46 -3.75 14.39
C THR A 17 16.79 -5.10 14.10
N THR A 18 15.59 -5.08 13.53
CA THR A 18 14.86 -6.28 13.11
C THR A 18 14.42 -6.22 11.65
N ALA A 19 14.14 -7.39 11.06
CA ALA A 19 13.56 -7.45 9.73
C ALA A 19 12.19 -6.74 9.65
N ALA A 20 11.37 -6.83 10.71
CA ALA A 20 10.07 -6.17 10.77
C ALA A 20 10.20 -4.64 10.74
N GLU A 21 11.14 -4.08 11.50
CA GLU A 21 11.46 -2.65 11.45
C GLU A 21 11.94 -2.22 10.06
N GLY A 22 12.84 -3.00 9.45
CA GLY A 22 13.33 -2.72 8.10
C GLY A 22 12.21 -2.72 7.06
N TRP A 23 11.23 -3.62 7.19
CA TRP A 23 10.04 -3.63 6.35
C TRP A 23 9.12 -2.43 6.60
N THR A 24 8.86 -2.06 7.86
CA THR A 24 8.10 -0.85 8.19
C THR A 24 8.72 0.39 7.54
N MET A 25 10.04 0.54 7.64
CA MET A 25 10.79 1.62 7.00
C MET A 25 10.66 1.57 5.47
N LEU A 26 10.84 0.39 4.87
CA LEU A 26 10.70 0.23 3.41
C LEU A 26 9.31 0.63 2.91
N LYS A 27 8.26 0.19 3.60
CA LYS A 27 6.87 0.49 3.24
C LYS A 27 6.62 2.00 3.26
N ARG A 28 7.15 2.70 4.26
CA ARG A 28 7.04 4.16 4.39
C ARG A 28 7.82 4.90 3.32
N GLU A 29 9.10 4.57 3.14
CA GLU A 29 9.99 5.25 2.18
C GLU A 29 9.48 5.11 0.76
N ARG A 30 8.98 3.93 0.38
CA ARG A 30 8.37 3.74 -0.94
C ARG A 30 7.09 4.55 -1.14
N GLY A 31 6.32 4.80 -0.06
CA GLY A 31 5.16 5.66 -0.11
C GLY A 31 5.51 7.13 -0.33
N ILE A 32 6.65 7.58 0.20
CA ILE A 32 7.16 8.95 0.05
C ILE A 32 7.82 9.14 -1.32
N GLU A 33 8.78 8.28 -1.66
CA GLU A 33 9.61 8.41 -2.86
C GLU A 33 8.78 8.33 -4.15
N LEU A 34 7.77 7.45 -4.16
CA LEU A 34 6.93 7.18 -5.34
C LEU A 34 5.56 7.86 -5.21
N TRP A 35 5.50 8.96 -4.46
CA TRP A 35 4.25 9.67 -4.24
C TRP A 35 3.69 10.20 -5.56
N LEU A 36 2.38 9.99 -5.76
CA LEU A 36 1.66 10.31 -7.00
C LEU A 36 2.14 9.59 -8.27
N GLU A 37 2.93 8.51 -8.15
CA GLU A 37 3.36 7.70 -9.30
C GLU A 37 2.48 6.45 -9.55
N GLY A 38 1.32 6.36 -8.90
CA GLY A 38 0.40 5.23 -9.08
C GLY A 38 0.89 3.88 -8.56
N ARG A 39 1.95 3.86 -7.74
CA ARG A 39 2.55 2.61 -7.21
C ARG A 39 1.89 2.09 -5.93
N ARG A 40 1.28 2.98 -5.14
CA ARG A 40 0.91 2.69 -3.75
C ARG A 40 -0.10 1.54 -3.60
N LEU A 41 -1.16 1.50 -4.42
CA LEU A 41 -2.17 0.43 -4.32
C LEU A 41 -1.57 -0.95 -4.60
N GLY A 42 -0.76 -1.06 -5.66
CA GLY A 42 -0.10 -2.32 -6.03
C GLY A 42 0.95 -2.76 -5.00
N ASP A 43 1.68 -1.82 -4.42
CA ASP A 43 2.59 -2.07 -3.29
C ASP A 43 1.84 -2.68 -2.09
N MET A 44 0.72 -2.06 -1.70
CA MET A 44 -0.07 -2.52 -0.56
C MET A 44 -0.68 -3.89 -0.81
N ARG A 45 -1.23 -4.12 -2.01
CA ARG A 45 -1.79 -5.41 -2.42
C ARG A 45 -0.76 -6.53 -2.33
N ARG A 46 0.40 -6.39 -2.98
CA ARG A 46 1.42 -7.46 -2.98
C ARG A 46 1.99 -7.74 -1.59
N TRP A 47 2.08 -6.72 -0.73
CA TRP A 47 2.55 -6.89 0.64
C TRP A 47 1.53 -7.63 1.51
N ALA A 48 0.24 -7.35 1.32
CA ALA A 48 -0.82 -8.11 1.97
C ALA A 48 -0.81 -9.57 1.50
N GLU A 49 -0.77 -9.82 0.18
CA GLU A 49 -0.73 -11.17 -0.39
C GLU A 49 0.49 -11.98 0.08
N ALA A 50 1.67 -11.35 0.17
CA ALA A 50 2.89 -11.99 0.62
C ALA A 50 3.04 -12.07 2.15
N SER A 51 2.06 -11.58 2.92
CA SER A 51 2.18 -11.43 4.38
C SER A 51 3.50 -10.74 4.79
N ALA A 52 3.89 -9.71 4.04
CA ALA A 52 5.17 -9.04 4.24
C ALA A 52 5.23 -8.41 5.64
N ALA A 53 6.33 -8.66 6.34
CA ALA A 53 6.55 -8.23 7.72
C ALA A 53 6.45 -6.70 7.90
N GLY A 54 6.46 -6.26 9.15
CA GLY A 54 6.39 -4.84 9.51
C GLY A 54 4.99 -4.24 9.31
N SER A 55 4.67 -3.25 10.12
CA SER A 55 3.42 -2.50 10.01
C SER A 55 3.57 -1.34 9.03
N TYR A 56 2.46 -0.75 8.60
CA TYR A 56 2.51 0.58 7.98
C TYR A 56 2.85 1.64 9.05
N HIS A 57 3.42 2.77 8.62
CA HIS A 57 3.70 3.88 9.52
C HIS A 57 2.37 4.50 10.01
N GLU A 58 2.34 5.09 11.20
CA GLU A 58 1.11 5.67 11.80
C GLU A 58 0.39 6.67 10.88
N TYR A 59 1.17 7.49 10.16
CA TYR A 59 0.69 8.46 9.16
C TYR A 59 -0.01 7.81 7.94
N GLU A 60 0.14 6.51 7.76
CA GLU A 60 -0.50 5.75 6.67
C GLU A 60 -1.71 4.95 7.18
N THR A 61 -1.90 4.89 8.50
CA THR A 61 -3.00 4.16 9.15
C THR A 61 -3.90 5.08 9.96
N THR A 62 -3.83 6.38 9.73
CA THR A 62 -4.63 7.40 10.43
C THR A 62 -5.24 8.33 9.39
N ASN A 63 -6.55 8.56 9.46
CA ASN A 63 -7.22 9.53 8.59
C ASN A 63 -7.02 10.97 9.09
N TRP A 64 -7.51 11.95 8.33
CA TRP A 64 -7.36 13.37 8.69
C TRP A 64 -8.05 13.76 10.02
N GLU A 65 -8.98 12.92 10.50
CA GLU A 65 -9.73 13.08 11.76
C GLU A 65 -9.00 12.42 12.95
N GLY A 66 -7.82 11.85 12.73
CA GLY A 66 -7.08 11.14 13.76
C GLY A 66 -7.60 9.72 14.05
N SER A 67 -8.57 9.23 13.28
CA SER A 67 -9.13 7.89 13.43
C SER A 67 -8.31 6.85 12.69
N ALA A 68 -8.23 5.65 13.25
CA ALA A 68 -7.57 4.52 12.61
C ALA A 68 -8.20 4.25 11.23
N TYR A 69 -7.34 4.19 10.21
CA TYR A 69 -7.71 3.88 8.84
C TYR A 69 -6.94 2.64 8.39
N THR A 70 -7.71 1.61 8.05
CA THR A 70 -7.21 0.48 7.27
C THR A 70 -7.90 0.52 5.92
N PRO A 71 -7.14 0.54 4.80
CA PRO A 71 -7.75 0.43 3.48
C PRO A 71 -8.57 -0.85 3.41
N ALA A 72 -9.88 -0.70 3.28
CA ALA A 72 -10.80 -1.84 3.17
C ALA A 72 -10.54 -2.66 1.89
N TYR A 73 -9.94 -2.03 0.88
CA TYR A 73 -9.90 -2.53 -0.50
C TYR A 73 -8.53 -2.28 -1.15
N LEU A 74 -7.91 -3.34 -1.68
CA LEU A 74 -6.58 -3.29 -2.33
C LEU A 74 -6.63 -3.59 -3.85
N SER A 75 -7.84 -3.55 -4.42
CA SER A 75 -8.10 -3.77 -5.84
C SER A 75 -9.32 -2.96 -6.29
N PHE A 76 -9.44 -2.75 -7.59
CA PHE A 76 -10.65 -2.17 -8.19
C PHE A 76 -11.69 -3.26 -8.44
N PRO A 77 -13.00 -2.93 -8.32
CA PRO A 77 -14.06 -3.86 -8.71
C PRO A 77 -14.08 -4.06 -10.22
N ILE A 78 -14.64 -5.19 -10.66
CA ILE A 78 -14.97 -5.41 -12.06
C ILE A 78 -16.10 -4.44 -12.44
N GLY A 79 -16.00 -3.80 -13.60
CA GLY A 79 -17.01 -2.85 -14.07
C GLY A 79 -18.36 -3.53 -14.30
N GLN A 80 -19.46 -2.86 -13.94
CA GLN A 80 -20.78 -3.48 -14.02
C GLN A 80 -21.17 -3.90 -15.43
N SER A 81 -20.79 -3.13 -16.45
CA SER A 81 -21.03 -3.51 -17.85
C SER A 81 -20.33 -4.81 -18.26
N GLU A 82 -19.14 -5.11 -17.71
CA GLU A 82 -18.46 -6.38 -17.98
C GLU A 82 -19.25 -7.55 -17.38
N ILE A 83 -19.76 -7.38 -16.16
CA ILE A 83 -20.61 -8.38 -15.49
C ILE A 83 -21.92 -8.58 -16.26
N ASP A 84 -22.54 -7.50 -16.73
CA ASP A 84 -23.82 -7.56 -17.44
C ASP A 84 -23.70 -8.17 -18.84
N THR A 85 -22.55 -7.99 -19.51
CA THR A 85 -22.39 -8.38 -20.92
C THR A 85 -21.62 -9.69 -21.12
N ASN A 86 -20.79 -10.10 -20.15
CA ASN A 86 -19.99 -11.32 -20.25
C ASN A 86 -20.53 -12.41 -19.30
N PRO A 87 -21.24 -13.44 -19.80
CA PRO A 87 -21.83 -14.48 -18.97
C PRO A 87 -20.79 -15.36 -18.23
N ASN A 88 -19.50 -15.27 -18.59
CA ASN A 88 -18.43 -15.96 -17.88
C ASN A 88 -17.90 -15.18 -16.67
N VAL A 89 -18.36 -13.93 -16.47
CA VAL A 89 -17.98 -13.06 -15.36
C VAL A 89 -19.20 -12.89 -14.47
N THR A 90 -19.36 -13.79 -13.51
CA THR A 90 -20.62 -13.87 -12.75
C THR A 90 -20.70 -12.91 -11.58
N THR A 91 -19.58 -12.38 -11.09
CA THR A 91 -19.54 -11.48 -9.92
C THR A 91 -18.26 -10.62 -9.93
N SER A 92 -18.35 -9.37 -9.48
CA SER A 92 -17.18 -8.71 -8.87
C SER A 92 -16.84 -9.41 -7.55
N ASP A 93 -15.79 -9.01 -6.84
CA ASP A 93 -15.50 -9.53 -5.50
C ASP A 93 -16.46 -9.00 -4.41
N GLY A 94 -17.74 -8.78 -4.76
CA GLY A 94 -18.82 -8.44 -3.85
C GLY A 94 -18.90 -6.98 -3.45
N ARG A 95 -18.19 -6.08 -4.14
CA ARG A 95 -18.08 -4.65 -3.77
C ARG A 95 -19.03 -3.77 -4.60
N PRO A 96 -19.79 -2.85 -3.98
CA PRO A 96 -20.62 -1.89 -4.70
C PRO A 96 -19.72 -0.91 -5.49
N TYR A 97 -20.20 -0.51 -6.67
CA TYR A 97 -19.67 0.59 -7.48
C TYR A 97 -20.19 1.93 -6.98
#